data_AF-A0AAF0DKG3-F1
#
_entry.id   AF-A0AAF0DKG3-F1
#
_cell.length_a   1.000
_cell.length_b   1.000
_cell.length_c   1.000
_cell.angle_alpha   90.00
_cell.angle_beta   90.00
_cell.angle_gamma   90.00
#
_symmetry.space_group_name_H-M   'P 1'
#
loop_
_entity.id
_entity.type
_entity.pdbx_description
1 polymer ?
#
loop_
_entity_poly.entity_id
_entity_poly.type
_entity_poly.pdbx_seq_one_letter_code
_entity_poly.pdbx_strand_id
1 'polypeptide(L)'
;MEDSPLFGKDRHIKYFLRCLKTLLPHQYTPNDSNRMTLGYFIVAGLDLLGSLDANLSESERQGCVNWIYHCQIPSGGFRGFTGTDFGDDKRTAENEHWDPANLAATFFALVTLLILGDDLMRVKRKECLRWLRRMQREDGSFGEVLGAGGEIAGGRDLRFCCCAAGIRYMLRGRDVEYLKHVDDIDIQKLVSYVENCQTYDGGFAQAPWLEAHAGLTYCALGTLSFLQRDSTQNAGEISPDVKIAAYTPGSREFESLVGWLAFRQTNVLYEEDNEHGEGDGADCIEESATQPQAQTSYSIEERISSLPVTPMASQWPLEQQICAGFNGRTNKIADTCYCFWVTGSLAVSYDPTTVVFPQPC
;
A
#
# COMPACT_ATOMS: atom_id res chain seq x y z
N MET A 1 -14.06 19.55 -30.26
CA MET A 1 -13.70 18.13 -30.04
C MET A 1 -12.18 18.07 -30.07
N GLU A 2 -11.56 18.70 -29.07
CA GLU A 2 -10.10 18.69 -28.87
C GLU A 2 -9.70 17.36 -28.24
N ASP A 3 -8.48 16.93 -28.54
CA ASP A 3 -7.86 15.64 -28.25
C ASP A 3 -8.32 15.00 -26.93
N SER A 4 -9.23 14.02 -27.02
CA SER A 4 -9.49 13.14 -25.89
C SER A 4 -8.23 12.32 -25.59
N PRO A 5 -7.83 12.16 -24.32
CA PRO A 5 -6.64 11.40 -23.98
C PRO A 5 -6.74 9.98 -24.53
N LEU A 6 -5.75 9.58 -25.35
CA LEU A 6 -5.70 8.26 -25.97
C LEU A 6 -5.03 7.25 -25.04
N PHE A 7 -5.80 6.25 -24.59
CA PHE A 7 -5.24 5.12 -23.85
C PHE A 7 -4.65 4.07 -24.80
N GLY A 8 -3.32 4.05 -24.93
CA GLY A 8 -2.58 3.15 -25.82
C GLY A 8 -2.50 1.70 -25.33
N LYS A 9 -3.67 1.04 -25.19
CA LYS A 9 -3.82 -0.31 -24.60
C LYS A 9 -2.80 -1.33 -25.13
N ASP A 10 -2.63 -1.41 -26.45
CA ASP A 10 -1.73 -2.39 -27.09
C ASP A 10 -0.25 -2.21 -26.70
N ARG A 11 0.17 -0.96 -26.43
CA ARG A 11 1.54 -0.67 -25.98
C ARG A 11 1.76 -1.19 -24.56
N HIS A 12 0.77 -1.05 -23.69
CA HIS A 12 0.84 -1.58 -22.33
C HIS A 12 0.85 -3.11 -22.32
N ILE A 13 0.00 -3.75 -23.13
CA ILE A 13 0.00 -5.21 -23.30
C ILE A 13 1.38 -5.68 -23.76
N LYS A 14 1.95 -5.06 -24.80
CA LYS A 14 3.28 -5.40 -25.31
C LYS A 14 4.37 -5.24 -24.24
N TYR A 15 4.30 -4.18 -23.42
CA TYR A 15 5.24 -3.97 -22.33
C TYR A 15 5.17 -5.08 -21.27
N PHE A 16 3.97 -5.40 -20.78
CA PHE A 16 3.82 -6.45 -19.77
C PHE A 16 4.16 -7.84 -20.30
N LEU A 17 3.81 -8.16 -21.56
CA LEU A 17 4.22 -9.42 -22.19
C LEU A 17 5.74 -9.52 -22.37
N ARG A 18 6.42 -8.41 -22.69
CA ARG A 18 7.89 -8.39 -22.68
C ARG A 18 8.41 -8.72 -21.28
N CYS A 19 7.90 -8.08 -20.23
CA CYS A 19 8.32 -8.35 -18.86
C CYS A 19 8.03 -9.79 -18.41
N LEU A 20 6.92 -10.39 -18.86
CA LEU A 20 6.52 -11.75 -18.48
C LEU A 20 7.34 -12.82 -19.21
N LYS A 21 7.51 -12.67 -20.54
CA LYS A 21 8.06 -13.72 -21.41
C LYS A 21 9.57 -13.62 -21.62
N THR A 22 10.21 -12.57 -21.11
CA THR A 22 11.65 -12.34 -21.27
C THR A 22 12.30 -11.92 -19.95
N LEU A 23 13.57 -11.56 -19.99
CA LEU A 23 14.29 -11.06 -18.82
C LEU A 23 13.92 -9.60 -18.54
N LEU A 24 13.85 -9.25 -17.24
CA LEU A 24 13.75 -7.86 -16.84
C LEU A 24 15.04 -7.09 -17.19
N PRO A 25 14.97 -5.78 -17.46
CA PRO A 25 16.15 -4.95 -17.68
C PRO A 25 17.13 -5.02 -16.50
N HIS A 26 18.43 -4.90 -16.76
CA HIS A 26 19.47 -5.03 -15.74
C HIS A 26 19.32 -4.03 -14.57
N GLN A 27 18.65 -2.89 -14.78
CA GLN A 27 18.33 -1.92 -13.74
C GLN A 27 17.44 -2.50 -12.62
N TYR A 28 16.77 -3.64 -12.85
CA TYR A 28 16.02 -4.35 -11.83
C TYR A 28 16.87 -5.30 -10.98
N THR A 29 18.17 -5.45 -11.25
CA THR A 29 19.08 -6.30 -10.45
C THR A 29 19.07 -5.96 -8.96
N PRO A 30 19.07 -4.68 -8.52
CA PRO A 30 18.97 -4.35 -7.10
C PRO A 30 17.64 -4.76 -6.44
N ASN A 31 16.63 -5.12 -7.25
CA ASN A 31 15.31 -5.55 -6.81
C ASN A 31 15.11 -7.07 -6.91
N ASP A 32 16.20 -7.85 -6.97
CA ASP A 32 16.11 -9.31 -7.13
C ASP A 32 15.31 -9.99 -6.01
N SER A 33 15.39 -9.46 -4.78
CA SER A 33 14.61 -9.93 -3.63
C SER A 33 13.09 -9.64 -3.73
N ASN A 34 12.67 -8.80 -4.69
CA ASN A 34 11.29 -8.37 -4.90
C ASN A 34 10.63 -9.06 -6.13
N ARG A 35 11.20 -10.15 -6.64
CA ARG A 35 10.69 -10.84 -7.84
C ARG A 35 9.22 -11.23 -7.74
N MET A 36 8.74 -11.70 -6.59
CA MET A 36 7.33 -12.02 -6.37
C MET A 36 6.42 -10.81 -6.59
N THR A 37 6.80 -9.65 -6.02
CA THR A 37 6.08 -8.38 -6.17
C THR A 37 6.08 -7.90 -7.62
N LEU A 38 7.22 -8.00 -8.32
CA LEU A 38 7.30 -7.66 -9.74
C LEU A 38 6.44 -8.59 -10.61
N GLY A 39 6.46 -9.89 -10.31
CA GLY A 39 5.62 -10.89 -10.96
C GLY A 39 4.13 -10.57 -10.82
N TYR A 40 3.70 -10.21 -9.60
CA TYR A 40 2.34 -9.73 -9.34
C TYR A 40 1.97 -8.54 -10.23
N PHE A 41 2.78 -7.47 -10.27
CA PHE A 41 2.45 -6.28 -11.08
C PHE A 41 2.35 -6.59 -12.58
N ILE A 42 3.16 -7.53 -13.08
CA ILE A 42 3.11 -7.95 -14.48
C ILE A 42 1.82 -8.72 -14.78
N VAL A 43 1.48 -9.70 -13.94
CA VAL A 43 0.28 -10.55 -14.13
C VAL A 43 -0.99 -9.72 -13.92
N ALA A 44 -1.07 -8.94 -12.83
CA ALA A 44 -2.19 -8.06 -12.55
C ALA A 44 -2.36 -6.97 -13.63
N GLY A 45 -1.26 -6.44 -14.18
CA GLY A 45 -1.32 -5.50 -15.30
C GLY A 45 -1.98 -6.09 -16.55
N LEU A 46 -1.67 -7.35 -16.90
CA LEU A 46 -2.32 -8.04 -18.01
C LEU A 46 -3.80 -8.36 -17.74
N ASP A 47 -4.11 -8.74 -16.50
CA ASP A 47 -5.47 -9.03 -16.05
C ASP A 47 -6.37 -7.78 -16.10
N LEU A 48 -5.90 -6.65 -15.55
CA LEU A 48 -6.59 -5.36 -15.62
C LEU A 48 -6.84 -4.88 -17.06
N LEU A 49 -5.98 -5.27 -18.00
CA LEU A 49 -6.15 -4.97 -19.43
C LEU A 49 -7.07 -5.98 -20.14
N GLY A 50 -7.58 -7.01 -19.43
CA GLY A 50 -8.38 -8.09 -20.00
C GLY A 50 -7.63 -8.90 -21.05
N SER A 51 -6.32 -9.04 -20.87
CA SER A 51 -5.40 -9.58 -21.88
C SER A 51 -4.68 -10.85 -21.43
N LEU A 52 -4.88 -11.28 -20.18
CA LEU A 52 -4.19 -12.44 -19.60
C LEU A 52 -4.55 -13.73 -20.35
N ASP A 53 -5.83 -14.09 -20.43
CA ASP A 53 -6.31 -15.33 -21.07
C ASP A 53 -5.98 -15.40 -22.56
N ALA A 54 -5.98 -14.26 -23.24
CA ALA A 54 -5.70 -14.20 -24.67
C ALA A 54 -4.20 -14.38 -25.00
N ASN A 55 -3.29 -14.21 -24.02
CA ASN A 55 -1.85 -14.17 -24.28
C ASN A 55 -1.01 -15.18 -23.47
N LEU A 56 -1.61 -15.86 -22.51
CA LEU A 56 -1.00 -16.98 -21.78
C LEU A 56 -1.67 -18.28 -22.21
N SER A 57 -0.90 -19.17 -22.83
CA SER A 57 -1.32 -20.56 -22.98
C SER A 57 -1.48 -21.23 -21.60
N GLU A 58 -2.25 -22.31 -21.55
CA GLU A 58 -2.46 -23.08 -20.31
C GLU A 58 -1.14 -23.55 -19.69
N SER A 59 -0.18 -23.98 -20.52
CA SER A 59 1.15 -24.38 -20.05
C SER A 59 1.96 -23.22 -19.48
N GLU A 60 1.86 -22.01 -20.04
CA GLU A 60 2.55 -20.83 -19.52
C GLU A 60 1.92 -20.39 -18.18
N ARG A 61 0.58 -20.37 -18.10
CA ARG A 61 -0.16 -20.11 -16.87
C ARG A 61 0.25 -21.08 -15.76
N GLN A 62 0.24 -22.38 -16.05
CA GLN A 62 0.66 -23.39 -15.08
C GLN A 62 2.14 -23.26 -14.70
N GLY A 63 2.99 -22.81 -15.63
CA GLY A 63 4.39 -22.45 -15.35
C GLY A 63 4.51 -21.34 -14.30
N CYS A 64 3.73 -20.26 -14.44
CA CYS A 64 3.67 -19.18 -13.45
C CYS A 64 3.18 -19.69 -12.09
N VAL A 65 2.08 -20.46 -12.06
CA VAL A 65 1.55 -21.07 -10.83
C VAL A 65 2.61 -21.95 -10.14
N ASN A 66 3.29 -22.80 -10.90
CA ASN A 66 4.33 -23.68 -10.37
C ASN A 66 5.53 -22.91 -9.81
N TRP A 67 5.93 -21.81 -10.46
CA TRP A 67 6.98 -20.94 -9.94
C TRP A 67 6.58 -20.28 -8.61
N ILE A 68 5.34 -19.81 -8.48
CA ILE A 68 4.84 -19.23 -7.22
C ILE A 68 4.89 -20.29 -6.11
N TYR A 69 4.40 -21.50 -6.38
CA TYR A 69 4.45 -22.60 -5.39
C TYR A 69 5.86 -23.07 -5.06
N HIS A 70 6.82 -22.94 -5.98
CA HIS A 70 8.23 -23.19 -5.70
C HIS A 70 8.82 -22.17 -4.70
N CYS A 71 8.22 -20.98 -4.57
CA CYS A 71 8.56 -20.01 -3.53
C CYS A 71 7.86 -20.26 -2.19
N GLN A 72 7.03 -21.29 -2.04
CA GLN A 72 6.36 -21.56 -0.77
C GLN A 72 7.32 -22.18 0.25
N ILE A 73 7.36 -21.60 1.45
CA ILE A 73 8.20 -22.07 2.54
C ILE A 73 7.51 -23.19 3.34
N PRO A 74 8.19 -24.30 3.69
CA PRO A 74 7.58 -25.37 4.47
C PRO A 74 7.01 -24.95 5.82
N SER A 75 7.65 -24.00 6.51
CA SER A 75 7.19 -23.46 7.79
C SER A 75 6.10 -22.38 7.68
N GLY A 76 5.66 -22.04 6.46
CA GLY A 76 4.56 -21.10 6.19
C GLY A 76 5.03 -19.83 5.47
N GLY A 77 4.16 -19.29 4.62
CA GLY A 77 4.40 -18.11 3.80
C GLY A 77 5.20 -18.40 2.52
N PHE A 78 5.54 -17.35 1.77
CA PHE A 78 6.30 -17.42 0.53
C PHE A 78 7.54 -16.51 0.60
N ARG A 79 8.64 -16.97 0.00
CA ARG A 79 9.84 -16.14 -0.23
C ARG A 79 9.64 -15.20 -1.42
N GLY A 80 10.32 -14.05 -1.40
CA GLY A 80 10.24 -13.05 -2.48
C GLY A 80 10.99 -13.45 -3.76
N PHE A 81 11.95 -14.36 -3.65
CA PHE A 81 12.83 -14.82 -4.72
C PHE A 81 13.48 -16.16 -4.32
N THR A 82 14.03 -16.92 -5.27
CA THR A 82 14.57 -18.27 -5.04
C THR A 82 16.07 -18.29 -4.76
N GLY A 83 16.75 -17.14 -4.69
CA GLY A 83 18.20 -17.07 -4.50
C GLY A 83 18.67 -17.56 -3.12
N THR A 84 17.76 -17.63 -2.15
CA THR A 84 17.99 -18.17 -0.81
C THR A 84 17.46 -19.59 -0.64
N ASP A 85 16.90 -20.23 -1.67
CA ASP A 85 16.35 -21.58 -1.54
C ASP A 85 17.48 -22.62 -1.40
N PHE A 86 17.65 -23.13 -0.19
CA PHE A 86 18.63 -24.20 0.10
C PHE A 86 18.14 -25.59 -0.33
N GLY A 87 16.85 -25.73 -0.69
CA GLY A 87 16.18 -27.01 -0.91
C GLY A 87 15.80 -27.71 0.39
N ASP A 88 14.78 -28.58 0.30
CA ASP A 88 14.19 -29.25 1.47
C ASP A 88 15.22 -30.09 2.26
N ASP A 89 16.19 -30.70 1.59
CA ASP A 89 17.21 -31.56 2.22
C ASP A 89 18.23 -30.79 3.07
N LYS A 90 18.43 -29.49 2.81
CA LYS A 90 19.44 -28.66 3.49
C LYS A 90 18.83 -27.63 4.42
N ARG A 91 17.52 -27.41 4.36
CA ARG A 91 16.82 -26.49 5.26
C ARG A 91 16.72 -27.13 6.65
N THR A 92 17.24 -26.44 7.66
CA THR A 92 17.19 -26.83 9.06
C THR A 92 16.57 -25.72 9.90
N ALA A 93 16.19 -26.02 11.14
CA ALA A 93 15.66 -24.99 12.05
C ALA A 93 16.69 -23.88 12.33
N GLU A 94 17.98 -24.21 12.30
CA GLU A 94 19.06 -23.27 12.54
C GLU A 94 19.29 -22.33 11.38
N ASN A 95 19.06 -22.76 10.12
CA ASN A 95 19.34 -21.95 8.94
C ASN A 95 18.09 -21.37 8.25
N GLU A 96 16.88 -21.73 8.70
CA GLU A 96 15.63 -21.32 8.04
C GLU A 96 15.49 -19.81 7.92
N HIS A 97 16.10 -19.05 8.84
CA HIS A 97 16.08 -17.60 8.87
C HIS A 97 16.95 -16.93 7.78
N TRP A 98 17.83 -17.68 7.12
CA TRP A 98 18.56 -17.22 5.92
C TRP A 98 17.72 -17.31 4.65
N ASP A 99 16.62 -18.07 4.69
CA ASP A 99 15.62 -18.18 3.63
C ASP A 99 14.21 -18.00 4.22
N PRO A 100 13.90 -16.79 4.72
CA PRO A 100 12.65 -16.54 5.40
C PRO A 100 11.51 -16.34 4.39
N ALA A 101 10.30 -16.73 4.80
CA ALA A 101 9.10 -16.19 4.17
C ALA A 101 9.02 -14.67 4.42
N ASN A 102 8.51 -13.95 3.43
CA ASN A 102 8.31 -12.50 3.49
C ASN A 102 6.82 -12.16 3.43
N LEU A 103 6.38 -11.22 4.28
CA LEU A 103 4.98 -10.86 4.42
C LEU A 103 4.37 -10.28 3.14
N ALA A 104 5.04 -9.33 2.50
CA ALA A 104 4.57 -8.74 1.26
C ALA A 104 4.59 -9.78 0.13
N ALA A 105 5.66 -10.57 0.01
CA ALA A 105 5.75 -11.64 -0.99
C ALA A 105 4.64 -12.69 -0.82
N THR A 106 4.29 -13.04 0.42
CA THR A 106 3.19 -13.96 0.72
C THR A 106 1.85 -13.40 0.26
N PHE A 107 1.57 -12.13 0.55
CA PHE A 107 0.35 -11.48 0.07
C PHE A 107 0.28 -11.48 -1.47
N PHE A 108 1.35 -11.05 -2.14
CA PHE A 108 1.40 -11.00 -3.60
C PHE A 108 1.35 -12.38 -4.26
N ALA A 109 1.94 -13.41 -3.65
CA ALA A 109 1.86 -14.79 -4.13
C ALA A 109 0.40 -15.26 -4.17
N LEU A 110 -0.33 -15.09 -3.07
CA LEU A 110 -1.73 -15.51 -2.96
C LEU A 110 -2.64 -14.76 -3.93
N VAL A 111 -2.48 -13.43 -4.04
CA VAL A 111 -3.27 -12.63 -4.99
C VAL A 111 -2.95 -13.03 -6.43
N THR A 112 -1.68 -13.28 -6.76
CA THR A 112 -1.29 -13.71 -8.11
C THR A 112 -1.85 -15.09 -8.45
N LEU A 113 -1.86 -16.03 -7.49
CA LEU A 113 -2.50 -17.34 -7.67
C LEU A 113 -3.99 -17.20 -7.99
N LEU A 114 -4.71 -16.35 -7.26
CA LEU A 114 -6.13 -16.07 -7.52
C LEU A 114 -6.35 -15.45 -8.91
N ILE A 115 -5.53 -14.47 -9.32
CA ILE A 115 -5.61 -13.87 -10.67
C ILE A 115 -5.36 -14.94 -11.76
N LEU A 116 -4.47 -15.89 -11.50
CA LEU A 116 -4.18 -16.98 -12.43
C LEU A 116 -5.27 -18.08 -12.45
N GLY A 117 -6.27 -18.01 -11.55
CA GLY A 117 -7.37 -18.97 -11.47
C GLY A 117 -7.07 -20.22 -10.62
N ASP A 118 -6.04 -20.17 -9.77
CA ASP A 118 -5.70 -21.26 -8.86
C ASP A 118 -6.68 -21.33 -7.67
N ASP A 119 -6.95 -22.55 -7.19
CA ASP A 119 -7.90 -22.82 -6.11
C ASP A 119 -7.29 -22.74 -4.69
N LEU A 120 -5.99 -22.43 -4.60
CA LEU A 120 -5.20 -22.37 -3.37
C LEU A 120 -5.10 -23.69 -2.58
N MET A 121 -5.55 -24.84 -3.11
CA MET A 121 -5.49 -26.12 -2.38
C MET A 121 -4.07 -26.57 -2.06
N ARG A 122 -3.08 -26.13 -2.84
CA ARG A 122 -1.65 -26.43 -2.63
C ARG A 122 -0.99 -25.48 -1.60
N VAL A 123 -1.70 -24.47 -1.11
CA VAL A 123 -1.20 -23.59 -0.06
C VAL A 123 -1.20 -24.35 1.27
N LYS A 124 -0.06 -24.33 1.97
CA LYS A 124 0.15 -24.81 3.34
C LYS A 124 -0.57 -23.90 4.33
N ARG A 125 -1.90 -23.91 4.25
CA ARG A 125 -2.80 -22.91 4.87
C ARG A 125 -2.60 -22.80 6.38
N LYS A 126 -2.47 -23.93 7.09
CA LYS A 126 -2.27 -23.94 8.55
C LYS A 126 -0.90 -23.38 8.94
N GLU A 127 0.13 -23.74 8.19
CA GLU A 127 1.49 -23.28 8.37
C GLU A 127 1.58 -21.77 8.13
N CYS A 128 1.00 -21.28 7.03
CA CYS A 128 0.91 -19.85 6.72
C CYS A 128 0.22 -19.06 7.85
N LEU A 129 -0.91 -19.54 8.38
CA LEU A 129 -1.64 -18.84 9.45
C LEU A 129 -0.87 -18.85 10.78
N ARG A 130 -0.21 -19.96 11.15
CA ARG A 130 0.64 -20.02 12.34
C ARG A 130 1.86 -19.10 12.21
N TRP A 131 2.47 -19.06 11.03
CA TRP A 131 3.55 -18.13 10.72
C TRP A 131 3.07 -16.68 10.79
N LEU A 132 1.92 -16.36 10.20
CA LEU A 132 1.33 -15.02 10.26
C LEU A 132 1.09 -14.56 11.70
N ARG A 133 0.65 -15.47 12.59
CA ARG A 133 0.48 -15.16 14.01
C ARG A 133 1.79 -14.76 14.70
N ARG A 134 2.91 -15.38 14.31
CA ARG A 134 4.25 -15.07 14.83
C ARG A 134 4.80 -13.75 14.27
N MET A 135 4.27 -13.24 13.17
CA MET A 135 4.67 -11.97 12.56
C MET A 135 4.10 -10.74 13.27
N GLN A 136 3.12 -10.92 14.17
CA GLN A 136 2.48 -9.84 14.90
C GLN A 136 3.26 -9.49 16.17
N ARG A 137 3.54 -8.20 16.35
CA ARG A 137 4.20 -7.63 17.54
C ARG A 137 3.19 -7.38 18.67
N GLU A 138 3.71 -7.12 19.87
CA GLU A 138 2.89 -6.83 21.04
C GLU A 138 2.03 -5.56 20.92
N ASP A 139 2.49 -4.59 20.13
CA ASP A 139 1.79 -3.33 19.83
C ASP A 139 0.70 -3.49 18.75
N GLY A 140 0.56 -4.67 18.16
CA GLY A 140 -0.41 -4.98 17.11
C GLY A 140 0.12 -4.87 15.69
N SER A 141 1.28 -4.24 15.47
CA SER A 141 1.91 -4.10 14.16
C SER A 141 2.53 -5.40 13.65
N PHE A 142 2.93 -5.41 12.38
CA PHE A 142 3.57 -6.55 11.72
C PHE A 142 4.94 -6.17 11.16
N GLY A 143 5.85 -7.15 11.11
CA GLY A 143 7.15 -7.02 10.44
C GLY A 143 7.18 -7.64 9.04
N GLU A 144 8.40 -7.77 8.50
CA GLU A 144 8.65 -8.24 7.13
C GLU A 144 8.96 -9.73 7.08
N VAL A 145 9.84 -10.19 7.97
CA VAL A 145 10.37 -11.56 8.04
C VAL A 145 10.61 -11.98 9.49
N LEU A 146 10.72 -13.29 9.74
CA LEU A 146 11.26 -13.82 11.00
C LEU A 146 12.76 -14.11 10.84
N GLY A 147 13.57 -13.48 11.68
CA GLY A 147 15.01 -13.66 11.75
C GLY A 147 15.43 -14.80 12.68
N ALA A 148 16.71 -14.82 13.03
CA ALA A 148 17.28 -15.79 13.97
C ALA A 148 16.52 -15.76 15.31
N GLY A 149 16.24 -16.95 15.88
CA GLY A 149 15.48 -17.06 17.12
C GLY A 149 13.98 -16.74 16.99
N GLY A 150 13.47 -16.48 15.77
CA GLY A 150 12.08 -16.09 15.55
C GLY A 150 11.81 -14.60 15.81
N GLU A 151 12.85 -13.79 15.93
CA GLU A 151 12.72 -12.34 16.09
C GLU A 151 12.09 -11.70 14.85
N ILE A 152 11.06 -10.90 15.04
CA ILE A 152 10.37 -10.23 13.93
C ILE A 152 11.24 -9.05 13.46
N ALA A 153 11.75 -9.10 12.23
CA ALA A 153 12.55 -8.05 11.61
C ALA A 153 11.71 -7.16 10.66
N GLY A 154 12.28 -6.02 10.27
CA GLY A 154 11.61 -5.04 9.41
C GLY A 154 10.86 -3.94 10.20
N GLY A 155 10.24 -3.04 9.44
CA GLY A 155 9.51 -1.89 10.00
C GLY A 155 8.25 -2.26 10.80
N ARG A 156 7.52 -1.23 11.23
CA ARG A 156 6.16 -1.35 11.82
C ARG A 156 5.08 -0.75 10.91
N ASP A 157 5.40 -0.70 9.61
CA ASP A 157 4.64 0.04 8.61
C ASP A 157 3.26 -0.57 8.32
N LEU A 158 2.27 0.29 8.04
CA LEU A 158 0.90 -0.13 7.71
C LEU A 158 0.80 -1.02 6.47
N ARG A 159 1.78 -0.99 5.55
CA ARG A 159 1.90 -1.95 4.43
C ARG A 159 1.89 -3.39 4.92
N PHE A 160 2.60 -3.67 6.02
CA PHE A 160 2.66 -5.00 6.61
C PHE A 160 1.34 -5.37 7.28
N CYS A 161 0.70 -4.42 7.94
CA CYS A 161 -0.64 -4.60 8.50
C CYS A 161 -1.67 -4.95 7.41
N CYS A 162 -1.61 -4.28 6.26
CA CYS A 162 -2.50 -4.53 5.12
C CYS A 162 -2.26 -5.89 4.49
N CYS A 163 -0.98 -6.24 4.23
CA CYS A 163 -0.61 -7.57 3.75
C CYS A 163 -1.06 -8.67 4.71
N ALA A 164 -0.83 -8.50 6.02
CA ALA A 164 -1.22 -9.47 7.04
C ALA A 164 -2.74 -9.68 7.09
N ALA A 165 -3.52 -8.60 7.12
CA ALA A 165 -4.97 -8.68 7.11
C ALA A 165 -5.50 -9.31 5.81
N GLY A 166 -4.91 -9.00 4.65
CA GLY A 166 -5.26 -9.64 3.39
C GLY A 166 -4.93 -11.13 3.34
N ILE A 167 -3.75 -11.54 3.83
CA ILE A 167 -3.38 -12.97 3.95
C ILE A 167 -4.37 -13.70 4.86
N ARG A 168 -4.68 -13.11 6.02
CA ARG A 168 -5.69 -13.65 6.94
C ARG A 168 -7.04 -13.78 6.23
N TYR A 169 -7.52 -12.73 5.56
CA TYR A 169 -8.79 -12.74 4.84
C TYR A 169 -8.87 -13.87 3.80
N MET A 170 -7.81 -14.06 3.00
CA MET A 170 -7.75 -15.10 1.97
C MET A 170 -7.64 -16.52 2.57
N LEU A 171 -6.92 -16.70 3.68
CA LEU A 171 -6.59 -18.03 4.21
C LEU A 171 -7.39 -18.44 5.44
N ARG A 172 -8.07 -17.54 6.14
CA ARG A 172 -8.88 -17.92 7.30
C ARG A 172 -10.22 -18.49 6.85
N GLY A 173 -10.85 -17.88 5.85
CA GLY A 173 -12.09 -18.40 5.24
C GLY A 173 -13.18 -18.73 6.26
N ARG A 174 -14.08 -19.65 5.91
CA ARG A 174 -15.24 -20.07 6.76
C ARG A 174 -15.12 -21.48 7.35
N ASP A 175 -14.04 -22.18 7.07
CA ASP A 175 -13.83 -23.56 7.53
C ASP A 175 -13.31 -23.58 8.98
N VAL A 176 -14.24 -23.30 9.91
CA VAL A 176 -13.97 -23.20 11.35
C VAL A 176 -13.43 -24.53 11.89
N GLU A 177 -13.95 -25.67 11.41
CA GLU A 177 -13.53 -26.99 11.88
C GLU A 177 -12.11 -27.33 11.41
N TYR A 178 -11.74 -27.06 10.15
CA TYR A 178 -10.38 -27.27 9.67
C TYR A 178 -9.36 -26.45 10.47
N LEU A 179 -9.72 -25.24 10.89
CA LEU A 179 -8.84 -24.27 11.57
C LEU A 179 -8.98 -24.23 13.10
N LYS A 180 -9.77 -25.11 13.71
CA LYS A 180 -10.06 -25.12 15.16
C LYS A 180 -8.83 -25.05 16.09
N HIS A 181 -7.68 -25.56 15.64
CA HIS A 181 -6.42 -25.61 16.40
C HIS A 181 -5.31 -24.74 15.81
N VAL A 182 -5.70 -23.67 15.10
CA VAL A 182 -4.78 -22.68 14.55
C VAL A 182 -5.10 -21.36 15.22
N ASP A 183 -4.18 -20.83 16.03
CA ASP A 183 -4.37 -19.52 16.65
C ASP A 183 -4.52 -18.43 15.58
N ASP A 184 -5.22 -17.36 15.92
CA ASP A 184 -5.43 -16.20 15.06
C ASP A 184 -4.66 -14.99 15.57
N ILE A 185 -4.43 -14.02 14.68
CA ILE A 185 -3.85 -12.72 15.05
C ILE A 185 -4.76 -12.01 16.06
N ASP A 186 -4.15 -11.16 16.89
CA ASP A 186 -4.89 -10.26 17.77
C ASP A 186 -5.48 -9.11 16.95
N ILE A 187 -6.75 -9.25 16.58
CA ILE A 187 -7.47 -8.29 15.73
C ILE A 187 -7.61 -6.95 16.45
N GLN A 188 -7.89 -6.96 17.75
CA GLN A 188 -8.13 -5.74 18.52
C GLN A 188 -6.85 -4.89 18.60
N LYS A 189 -5.71 -5.53 18.83
CA LYS A 189 -4.42 -4.82 18.80
C LYS A 189 -4.08 -4.29 17.41
N LEU A 190 -4.36 -5.06 16.35
CA LEU A 190 -4.15 -4.58 14.98
C LEU A 190 -5.00 -3.35 14.66
N VAL A 191 -6.29 -3.38 14.99
CA VAL A 191 -7.18 -2.21 14.82
C VAL A 191 -6.67 -1.03 15.62
N SER A 192 -6.35 -1.22 16.91
CA SER A 192 -5.85 -0.14 17.76
C SER A 192 -4.53 0.45 17.22
N TYR A 193 -3.62 -0.38 16.71
CA TYR A 193 -2.39 0.09 16.08
C TYR A 193 -2.67 0.96 14.86
N VAL A 194 -3.54 0.52 13.96
CA VAL A 194 -3.90 1.24 12.73
C VAL A 194 -4.57 2.57 13.05
N GLU A 195 -5.54 2.59 13.97
CA GLU A 195 -6.23 3.84 14.37
C GLU A 195 -5.27 4.85 14.99
N ASN A 196 -4.30 4.39 15.79
CA ASN A 196 -3.26 5.26 16.36
C ASN A 196 -2.27 5.81 15.32
N CYS A 197 -2.26 5.29 14.10
CA CYS A 197 -1.45 5.83 13.00
C CYS A 197 -2.16 6.96 12.24
N GLN A 198 -3.42 7.27 12.54
CA GLN A 198 -4.06 8.45 11.96
C GLN A 198 -3.43 9.72 12.55
N THR A 199 -3.05 10.63 11.67
CA THR A 199 -2.32 11.85 12.03
C THR A 199 -3.26 13.03 12.28
N TYR A 200 -2.71 14.11 12.83
CA TYR A 200 -3.47 15.33 13.11
C TYR A 200 -4.06 15.98 11.85
N ASP A 201 -3.45 15.79 10.68
CA ASP A 201 -3.89 16.35 9.40
C ASP A 201 -4.87 15.43 8.66
N GLY A 202 -5.10 14.20 9.12
CA GLY A 202 -6.21 13.33 8.72
C GLY A 202 -5.82 12.05 7.97
N GLY A 203 -4.65 12.01 7.34
CA GLY A 203 -4.12 10.79 6.72
C GLY A 203 -3.55 9.80 7.74
N PHE A 204 -2.96 8.70 7.25
CA PHE A 204 -2.27 7.73 8.12
C PHE A 204 -0.78 7.69 7.83
N ALA A 205 -0.01 7.50 8.89
CA ALA A 205 1.44 7.46 8.86
C ALA A 205 2.00 6.05 8.97
N GLN A 206 3.34 5.93 8.86
CA GLN A 206 4.05 4.65 8.97
C GLN A 206 3.92 4.01 10.35
N ALA A 207 3.86 4.84 11.39
CA ALA A 207 3.67 4.46 12.77
C ALA A 207 3.01 5.67 13.48
N PRO A 208 2.51 5.51 14.72
CA PRO A 208 1.97 6.63 15.46
C PRO A 208 2.97 7.79 15.55
N TRP A 209 2.46 9.02 15.45
CA TRP A 209 3.23 10.28 15.54
C TRP A 209 4.19 10.59 14.38
N LEU A 210 4.07 9.87 13.27
CA LEU A 210 4.83 10.16 12.04
C LEU A 210 3.99 10.93 11.01
N GLU A 211 4.60 11.28 9.88
CA GLU A 211 3.97 12.02 8.80
C GLU A 211 2.97 11.16 8.01
N ALA A 212 1.81 11.73 7.69
CA ALA A 212 0.80 11.07 6.87
C ALA A 212 1.30 10.81 5.44
N HIS A 213 0.90 9.69 4.84
CA HIS A 213 1.31 9.33 3.48
C HIS A 213 0.21 8.55 2.75
N ALA A 214 -0.10 8.90 1.49
CA ALA A 214 -1.30 8.40 0.81
C ALA A 214 -1.28 6.88 0.61
N GLY A 215 -0.10 6.31 0.31
CA GLY A 215 0.05 4.85 0.26
C GLY A 215 -0.21 4.15 1.60
N LEU A 216 0.13 4.80 2.72
CA LEU A 216 -0.07 4.27 4.07
C LEU A 216 -1.50 4.48 4.54
N THR A 217 -2.13 5.59 4.17
CA THR A 217 -3.57 5.83 4.24
C THR A 217 -4.34 4.71 3.56
N TYR A 218 -4.00 4.37 2.30
CA TYR A 218 -4.64 3.24 1.62
C TYR A 218 -4.43 1.93 2.38
N CYS A 219 -3.21 1.67 2.87
CA CYS A 219 -2.94 0.45 3.63
C CYS A 219 -3.74 0.38 4.94
N ALA A 220 -3.89 1.50 5.66
CA ALA A 220 -4.71 1.60 6.87
C ALA A 220 -6.15 1.18 6.59
N LEU A 221 -6.76 1.79 5.57
CA LEU A 221 -8.13 1.48 5.17
C LEU A 221 -8.21 0.05 4.61
N GLY A 222 -7.25 -0.41 3.81
CA GLY A 222 -7.20 -1.79 3.34
C GLY A 222 -7.23 -2.79 4.50
N THR A 223 -6.40 -2.59 5.53
CA THR A 223 -6.40 -3.41 6.75
C THR A 223 -7.78 -3.45 7.40
N LEU A 224 -8.37 -2.28 7.65
CA LEU A 224 -9.65 -2.17 8.35
C LEU A 224 -10.80 -2.79 7.55
N SER A 225 -10.81 -2.60 6.23
CA SER A 225 -11.77 -3.23 5.31
C SER A 225 -11.70 -4.76 5.36
N PHE A 226 -10.50 -5.35 5.28
CA PHE A 226 -10.34 -6.81 5.39
C PHE A 226 -10.92 -7.36 6.70
N LEU A 227 -10.64 -6.70 7.83
CA LEU A 227 -11.08 -7.13 9.15
C LEU A 227 -12.61 -7.01 9.34
N GLN A 228 -13.24 -5.96 8.81
CA GLN A 228 -14.69 -5.80 8.87
C GLN A 228 -15.45 -6.87 8.07
N ARG A 229 -14.90 -7.32 6.95
CA ARG A 229 -15.53 -8.39 6.16
C ARG A 229 -15.46 -9.73 6.86
N ASP A 230 -14.40 -9.98 7.62
CA ASP A 230 -14.26 -11.21 8.40
C ASP A 230 -15.29 -11.28 9.55
N SER A 231 -15.61 -10.16 10.20
CA SER A 231 -16.60 -10.14 11.30
C SER A 231 -18.04 -10.37 10.83
N THR A 232 -18.40 -9.86 9.65
CA THR A 232 -19.75 -10.08 9.07
C THR A 232 -20.01 -11.52 8.61
N GLN A 233 -18.95 -12.31 8.39
CA GLN A 233 -19.05 -13.67 7.86
C GLN A 233 -18.86 -14.77 8.92
N ASN A 234 -18.22 -14.45 10.06
CA ASN A 234 -18.01 -15.35 11.20
C ASN A 234 -18.82 -14.90 12.41
N ALA A 235 -20.15 -14.80 12.25
CA ALA A 235 -21.12 -14.29 13.24
C ALA A 235 -21.25 -15.14 14.54
N GLY A 236 -20.23 -15.93 14.89
CA GLY A 236 -20.18 -16.74 16.11
C GLY A 236 -19.44 -16.09 17.28
N GLU A 237 -18.30 -15.41 17.07
CA GLU A 237 -17.39 -15.10 18.20
C GLU A 237 -16.59 -13.77 18.10
N ILE A 238 -16.69 -13.01 17.02
CA ILE A 238 -15.99 -11.70 16.90
C ILE A 238 -17.03 -10.57 17.00
N SER A 239 -16.85 -9.71 18.01
CA SER A 239 -17.78 -8.64 18.41
C SER A 239 -18.42 -7.91 17.22
N PRO A 240 -19.76 -7.77 17.17
CA PRO A 240 -20.48 -7.25 16.00
C PRO A 240 -20.15 -5.82 15.57
N ASP A 241 -19.49 -5.01 16.40
CA ASP A 241 -19.36 -3.58 16.14
C ASP A 241 -17.96 -3.06 16.46
N VAL A 242 -16.95 -3.43 15.66
CA VAL A 242 -15.76 -2.56 15.55
C VAL A 242 -16.19 -1.34 14.75
N LYS A 243 -16.71 -0.34 15.44
CA LYS A 243 -17.08 0.95 14.84
C LYS A 243 -15.79 1.71 14.53
N ILE A 244 -15.35 1.60 13.29
CA ILE A 244 -14.13 2.25 12.82
C ILE A 244 -14.46 3.72 12.55
N ALA A 245 -13.81 4.61 13.30
CA ALA A 245 -14.08 6.05 13.20
C ALA A 245 -13.80 6.57 11.77
N ALA A 246 -12.70 6.13 11.16
CA ALA A 246 -12.33 6.47 9.79
C ALA A 246 -13.33 6.04 8.69
N TYR A 247 -14.35 5.24 9.01
CA TYR A 247 -15.46 4.86 8.12
C TYR A 247 -16.83 5.37 8.56
N THR A 248 -16.87 6.25 9.57
CA THR A 248 -18.11 6.77 10.11
C THR A 248 -18.29 8.22 9.65
N PRO A 249 -19.10 8.50 8.61
CA PRO A 249 -19.44 9.87 8.22
C PRO A 249 -19.90 10.72 9.41
N GLY A 250 -19.43 11.95 9.47
CA GLY A 250 -19.65 12.86 10.60
C GLY A 250 -18.77 12.64 11.83
N SER A 251 -17.94 11.58 11.88
CA SER A 251 -16.87 11.50 12.87
C SER A 251 -15.71 12.43 12.52
N ARG A 252 -14.94 12.86 13.52
CA ARG A 252 -13.78 13.74 13.29
C ARG A 252 -12.75 13.06 12.38
N GLU A 253 -12.53 11.77 12.59
CA GLU A 253 -11.56 10.92 11.92
C GLU A 253 -11.91 10.73 10.45
N PHE A 254 -13.19 10.52 10.12
CA PHE A 254 -13.65 10.41 8.74
C PHE A 254 -13.55 11.76 8.01
N GLU A 255 -14.05 12.84 8.60
CA GLU A 255 -14.08 14.15 7.93
C GLU A 255 -12.66 14.69 7.70
N SER A 256 -11.74 14.50 8.65
CA SER A 256 -10.34 14.89 8.47
C SER A 256 -9.66 14.06 7.39
N LEU A 257 -9.92 12.75 7.32
CA LEU A 257 -9.40 11.84 6.30
C LEU A 257 -9.86 12.25 4.90
N VAL A 258 -11.17 12.48 4.70
CA VAL A 258 -11.71 12.90 3.40
C VAL A 258 -11.14 14.25 2.98
N GLY A 259 -11.07 15.21 3.91
CA GLY A 259 -10.42 16.49 3.67
C GLY A 259 -8.96 16.32 3.23
N TRP A 260 -8.18 15.55 3.98
CA TRP A 260 -6.78 15.28 3.68
C TRP A 260 -6.56 14.65 2.31
N LEU A 261 -7.39 13.67 1.93
CA LEU A 261 -7.36 13.00 0.63
C LEU A 261 -7.70 13.97 -0.51
N ALA A 262 -8.69 14.84 -0.34
CA ALA A 262 -9.04 15.86 -1.32
C ALA A 262 -7.87 16.83 -1.58
N PHE A 263 -7.11 17.21 -0.54
CA PHE A 263 -5.91 18.04 -0.65
C PHE A 263 -4.67 17.33 -1.22
N ARG A 264 -4.80 16.10 -1.73
CA ARG A 264 -3.73 15.44 -2.50
C ARG A 264 -3.75 15.77 -3.98
N GLN A 265 -4.86 16.29 -4.50
CA GLN A 265 -4.93 16.75 -5.87
C GLN A 265 -3.97 17.93 -6.08
N THR A 266 -3.11 17.86 -7.10
CA THR A 266 -2.06 18.86 -7.32
C THR A 266 -1.75 19.06 -8.81
N ASN A 267 -1.24 20.23 -9.14
CA ASN A 267 -0.67 20.58 -10.45
C ASN A 267 0.87 20.67 -10.43
N VAL A 268 1.52 20.40 -9.29
CA VAL A 268 2.98 20.45 -9.15
C VAL A 268 3.60 19.15 -9.67
N LEU A 269 4.30 19.21 -10.81
CA LEU A 269 4.88 18.03 -11.48
C LEU A 269 6.39 17.87 -11.27
N TYR A 270 7.09 18.94 -10.97
CA TYR A 270 8.55 18.98 -10.82
C TYR A 270 8.90 19.69 -9.52
N GLU A 271 10.01 19.30 -8.89
CA GLU A 271 10.59 20.11 -7.83
C GLU A 271 11.20 21.33 -8.54
N GLU A 272 10.82 22.55 -8.15
CA GLU A 272 11.51 23.75 -8.60
C GLU A 272 12.95 23.63 -8.09
N ASP A 273 13.89 23.37 -8.99
CA ASP A 273 15.32 23.47 -8.68
C ASP A 273 15.55 24.90 -8.20
N ASN A 274 15.73 25.06 -6.88
CA ASN A 274 16.33 26.28 -6.37
C ASN A 274 17.75 26.30 -6.95
N GLU A 275 17.94 26.92 -8.10
CA GLU A 275 19.24 27.33 -8.59
C GLU A 275 19.87 28.16 -7.47
N HIS A 276 20.76 27.54 -6.70
CA HIS A 276 21.79 28.29 -5.99
C HIS A 276 22.61 28.97 -7.09
N GLY A 277 22.24 30.21 -7.40
CA GLY A 277 22.92 31.02 -8.39
C GLY A 277 24.38 31.22 -7.99
N GLU A 278 25.26 30.41 -8.57
CA GLU A 278 26.62 30.85 -8.85
C GLU A 278 26.56 31.87 -9.99
N GLY A 279 26.40 33.12 -9.60
CA GLY A 279 26.47 34.28 -10.49
C GLY A 279 27.29 35.37 -9.83
N ASP A 280 28.61 35.27 -9.93
CA ASP A 280 29.51 36.41 -9.75
C ASP A 280 29.17 37.46 -10.83
N GLY A 281 28.65 38.60 -10.40
CA GLY A 281 28.28 39.68 -11.30
C GLY A 281 27.57 40.80 -10.56
N ALA A 282 28.37 41.76 -10.08
CA ALA A 282 27.92 42.97 -9.41
C ALA A 282 26.79 43.68 -10.19
N ASP A 283 25.68 43.96 -9.52
CA ASP A 283 24.94 45.19 -9.73
C ASP A 283 24.31 45.64 -8.41
N CYS A 284 24.72 46.84 -8.01
CA CYS A 284 24.39 47.50 -6.77
C CYS A 284 22.89 47.82 -6.69
N ILE A 285 22.23 47.38 -5.61
CA ILE A 285 20.99 48.01 -5.17
C ILE A 285 21.28 48.68 -3.84
N GLU A 286 21.19 50.02 -3.87
CA GLU A 286 21.43 50.92 -2.74
C GLU A 286 20.56 50.55 -1.53
N GLU A 287 21.20 50.24 -0.40
CA GLU A 287 20.55 50.21 0.91
C GLU A 287 20.16 51.65 1.31
N SER A 288 18.94 52.06 0.97
CA SER A 288 18.32 53.17 1.67
C SER A 288 17.88 52.69 3.05
N ALA A 289 18.72 52.96 4.06
CA ALA A 289 18.41 52.73 5.46
C ALA A 289 17.17 53.55 5.86
N THR A 290 16.00 52.89 5.88
CA THR A 290 14.81 53.42 6.54
C THR A 290 14.78 52.90 7.97
N GLN A 291 14.69 53.84 8.92
CA GLN A 291 14.69 53.62 10.36
C GLN A 291 13.61 52.61 10.80
N PRO A 292 13.82 51.89 11.93
CA PRO A 292 12.86 50.89 12.40
C PRO A 292 11.57 51.58 12.85
N GLN A 293 10.52 51.45 12.06
CA GLN A 293 9.16 51.72 12.54
C GLN A 293 8.73 50.57 13.44
N ALA A 294 8.18 50.95 14.60
CA ALA A 294 7.72 50.05 15.66
C ALA A 294 6.87 48.91 15.11
N GLN A 295 7.35 47.67 15.26
CA GLN A 295 6.57 46.47 14.96
C GLN A 295 5.42 46.36 15.97
N THR A 296 4.22 46.70 15.53
CA THR A 296 3.00 46.32 16.23
C THR A 296 2.89 44.79 16.22
N SER A 297 2.91 44.19 17.41
CA SER A 297 2.62 42.78 17.63
C SER A 297 1.17 42.50 17.24
N TYR A 298 0.93 42.10 16.00
CA TYR A 298 -0.39 41.63 15.55
C TYR A 298 -0.80 40.39 16.36
N SER A 299 -2.06 40.36 16.80
CA SER A 299 -2.68 39.15 17.36
C SER A 299 -2.71 38.03 16.31
N ILE A 300 -2.84 36.77 16.76
CA ILE A 300 -2.93 35.61 15.85
C ILE A 300 -4.13 35.77 14.90
N GLU A 301 -5.22 36.33 15.41
CA GLU A 301 -6.47 36.57 14.70
C GLU A 301 -6.27 37.63 13.59
N GLU A 302 -5.52 38.70 13.86
CA GLU A 302 -5.18 39.71 12.84
C GLU A 302 -4.30 39.10 11.75
N ARG A 303 -3.33 38.25 12.12
CA ARG A 303 -2.50 37.54 11.13
C ARG A 303 -3.32 36.60 10.26
N ILE A 304 -4.26 35.86 10.82
CA ILE A 304 -5.19 34.99 10.08
C ILE A 304 -6.08 35.82 9.16
N SER A 305 -6.62 36.95 9.63
CA SER A 305 -7.48 37.83 8.82
C SER A 305 -6.73 38.54 7.69
N SER A 306 -5.41 38.69 7.82
CA SER A 306 -4.53 39.25 6.79
C SER A 306 -4.08 38.22 5.76
N LEU A 307 -4.38 36.93 5.95
CA LEU A 307 -4.08 35.91 4.94
C LEU A 307 -4.92 36.17 3.69
N PRO A 308 -4.33 36.02 2.49
CA PRO A 308 -5.07 36.18 1.25
C PRO A 308 -6.20 35.15 1.20
N VAL A 309 -7.41 35.63 0.89
CA VAL A 309 -8.57 34.77 0.67
C VAL A 309 -8.25 33.88 -0.53
N THR A 310 -8.12 32.58 -0.32
CA THR A 310 -7.90 31.63 -1.40
C THR A 310 -9.18 31.55 -2.23
N PRO A 311 -9.13 31.87 -3.54
CA PRO A 311 -10.32 31.80 -4.39
C PRO A 311 -10.86 30.36 -4.44
N MET A 312 -12.18 30.21 -4.57
CA MET A 312 -12.78 28.90 -4.83
C MET A 312 -12.21 28.30 -6.12
N ALA A 313 -12.07 26.98 -6.22
CA ALA A 313 -11.48 26.30 -7.38
C ALA A 313 -12.10 26.73 -8.74
N SER A 314 -13.38 27.10 -8.74
CA SER A 314 -14.09 27.64 -9.92
C SER A 314 -13.59 29.01 -10.41
N GLN A 315 -12.79 29.71 -9.61
CA GLN A 315 -12.23 31.03 -9.91
C GLN A 315 -10.72 30.97 -10.23
N TRP A 316 -10.11 29.79 -10.20
CA TRP A 316 -8.71 29.62 -10.57
C TRP A 316 -8.54 29.77 -12.09
N PRO A 317 -7.42 30.33 -12.58
CA PRO A 317 -7.08 30.35 -14.00
C PRO A 317 -7.24 28.96 -14.63
N LEU A 318 -7.68 28.89 -15.89
CA LEU A 318 -7.94 27.61 -16.59
C LEU A 318 -6.74 26.66 -16.51
N GLU A 319 -5.52 27.20 -16.54
CA GLU A 319 -4.24 26.49 -16.41
C GLU A 319 -4.05 25.82 -15.04
N GLN A 320 -4.62 26.39 -13.96
CA GLN A 320 -4.62 25.82 -12.61
C GLN A 320 -5.84 24.90 -12.36
N GLN A 321 -6.84 24.94 -13.24
CA GLN A 321 -7.94 23.96 -13.26
C GLN A 321 -7.52 22.63 -13.90
N ILE A 322 -6.34 22.58 -14.53
CA ILE A 322 -5.75 21.35 -15.06
C ILE A 322 -5.08 20.62 -13.90
N CYS A 323 -5.83 19.77 -13.21
CA CYS A 323 -5.25 18.80 -12.28
C CYS A 323 -4.26 17.91 -13.03
N ALA A 324 -3.00 17.91 -12.61
CA ALA A 324 -1.96 17.10 -13.24
C ALA A 324 -1.83 15.70 -12.59
N GLY A 325 -2.20 15.55 -11.31
CA GLY A 325 -2.21 14.27 -10.62
C GLY A 325 -2.45 14.39 -9.11
N PHE A 326 -1.94 13.42 -8.37
CA PHE A 326 -2.00 13.37 -6.91
C PHE A 326 -0.61 13.29 -6.31
N ASN A 327 -0.38 13.95 -5.18
CA ASN A 327 0.82 13.75 -4.37
C ASN A 327 0.56 12.77 -3.22
N GLY A 328 1.65 12.23 -2.66
CA GLY A 328 1.56 11.31 -1.53
C GLY A 328 1.44 12.00 -0.19
N ARG A 329 1.94 13.25 -0.12
CA ARG A 329 2.11 14.03 1.09
C ARG A 329 2.02 15.52 0.77
N THR A 330 1.68 16.32 1.78
CA THR A 330 1.60 17.77 1.66
C THR A 330 2.92 18.36 1.16
N ASN A 331 2.85 19.34 0.25
CA ASN A 331 4.00 20.02 -0.37
C ASN A 331 4.95 19.11 -1.17
N LYS A 332 4.47 17.95 -1.65
CA LYS A 332 5.21 17.10 -2.59
C LYS A 332 4.62 17.15 -4.00
N ILE A 333 5.45 16.79 -4.97
CA ILE A 333 5.09 16.69 -6.38
C ILE A 333 4.09 15.54 -6.62
N ALA A 334 3.41 15.59 -7.76
CA ALA A 334 2.55 14.51 -8.21
C ALA A 334 3.35 13.23 -8.53
N ASP A 335 2.76 12.07 -8.29
CA ASP A 335 3.24 10.77 -8.77
C ASP A 335 2.03 9.96 -9.26
N THR A 336 2.23 9.25 -10.38
CA THR A 336 1.20 8.44 -11.04
C THR A 336 0.57 7.43 -10.08
N CYS A 337 1.34 6.84 -9.16
CA CYS A 337 0.80 5.81 -8.26
C CYS A 337 -0.25 6.37 -7.28
N TYR A 338 -0.19 7.66 -6.92
CA TYR A 338 -1.15 8.26 -6.02
C TYR A 338 -2.53 8.44 -6.62
N CYS A 339 -2.68 8.34 -7.96
CA CYS A 339 -3.99 8.18 -8.57
C CYS A 339 -4.73 6.99 -7.95
N PHE A 340 -4.05 5.85 -7.78
CA PHE A 340 -4.64 4.68 -7.11
C PHE A 340 -4.72 4.89 -5.59
N TRP A 341 -3.63 5.29 -4.93
CA TRP A 341 -3.61 5.34 -3.47
C TRP A 341 -4.61 6.35 -2.89
N VAL A 342 -4.83 7.49 -3.54
CA VAL A 342 -5.78 8.50 -3.06
C VAL A 342 -7.22 8.13 -3.43
N THR A 343 -7.50 7.86 -4.71
CA THR A 343 -8.88 7.58 -5.14
C THR A 343 -9.38 6.22 -4.64
N GLY A 344 -8.49 5.23 -4.53
CA GLY A 344 -8.77 3.96 -3.88
C GLY A 344 -9.08 4.13 -2.39
N SER A 345 -8.36 5.02 -1.69
CA SER A 345 -8.68 5.33 -0.29
C SER A 345 -10.05 5.95 -0.14
N LEU A 346 -10.42 6.90 -1.02
CA LEU A 346 -11.77 7.48 -1.05
C LEU A 346 -12.82 6.40 -1.29
N ALA A 347 -12.63 5.53 -2.30
CA ALA A 347 -13.58 4.45 -2.59
C ALA A 347 -13.79 3.53 -1.39
N VAL A 348 -12.70 3.09 -0.72
CA VAL A 348 -12.76 2.23 0.46
C VAL A 348 -13.35 2.96 1.67
N SER A 349 -13.13 4.27 1.83
CA SER A 349 -13.69 5.01 2.97
C SER A 349 -15.20 5.19 2.88
N TYR A 350 -15.75 5.35 1.67
CA TYR A 350 -17.21 5.46 1.45
C TYR A 350 -17.91 4.09 1.41
N ASP A 351 -17.26 3.08 0.83
CA ASP A 351 -17.75 1.72 0.81
C ASP A 351 -16.61 0.75 1.15
N PRO A 352 -16.47 0.37 2.44
CA PRO A 352 -15.49 -0.60 2.91
C PRO A 352 -15.63 -1.98 2.26
N THR A 353 -16.73 -2.25 1.54
CA THR A 353 -16.97 -3.49 0.79
C THR A 353 -16.50 -3.44 -0.67
N THR A 354 -15.93 -2.31 -1.12
CA THR A 354 -15.41 -2.15 -2.51
C THR A 354 -14.20 -3.05 -2.82
N VAL A 355 -13.42 -3.47 -1.83
CA VAL A 355 -12.25 -4.36 -2.04
C VAL A 355 -12.72 -5.80 -2.30
N VAL A 356 -13.00 -6.14 -3.56
CA VAL A 356 -13.45 -7.49 -3.95
C VAL A 356 -12.25 -8.37 -4.29
N PHE A 357 -11.90 -9.31 -3.41
CA PHE A 357 -11.11 -10.49 -3.79
C PHE A 357 -12.04 -11.70 -3.90
N PRO A 358 -11.88 -12.56 -4.92
CA PRO A 358 -12.55 -13.86 -4.94
C PRO A 358 -12.08 -14.66 -3.74
N GLN A 359 -13.03 -15.11 -2.92
CA GLN A 359 -12.77 -16.09 -1.86
C GLN A 359 -12.72 -17.48 -2.50
N PRO A 360 -11.65 -18.26 -2.32
CA PRO A 360 -11.73 -19.69 -2.60
C PRO A 360 -12.72 -20.33 -1.61
N CYS A 361 -13.55 -21.24 -2.13
CA CYS A 361 -14.57 -21.99 -1.36
C CYS A 361 -14.01 -22.69 -0.12
#